data_AF-A0A1X7TJC3-F1
#
_entry.id   AF-A0A1X7TJC3-F1
#
_cell.length_a   1.000
_cell.length_b   1.000
_cell.length_c   1.000
_cell.angle_alpha   90.00
_cell.angle_beta   90.00
_cell.angle_gamma   90.00
#
_symmetry.space_group_name_H-M   'P 1'
#
loop_
_entity.id
_entity.type
_entity.pdbx_description
1 polymer ?
#
loop_
_entity_poly.entity_id
_entity_poly.type
_entity_poly.pdbx_seq_one_letter_code
_entity_poly.pdbx_strand_id
1 'polypeptide(L)'
;MRGIASCTPAASNFLSLQDLKSFSEIYNIPTEPNLEIEVRLIKALPKGTIGDSLASFRNYLYSCKPAYHTLHELAQIALTIAVTSVESERSFSALKRIKTCLRSRMAEDRLSALATLSIEREIAESLDYELIINEFGSADINRRIVLS
;
A
#
# COMPACT_ATOMS: atom_id res chain seq x y z
N MET A 1 -14.42 1.63 -5.23
CA MET A 1 -13.58 2.73 -5.74
C MET A 1 -13.65 2.79 -7.26
N ARG A 2 -14.49 3.65 -7.85
CA ARG A 2 -14.66 3.74 -9.31
C ARG A 2 -13.43 4.33 -10.03
N GLY A 3 -12.67 5.22 -9.37
CA GLY A 3 -11.43 5.81 -9.91
C GLY A 3 -10.27 4.83 -10.14
N ILE A 4 -10.12 3.81 -9.28
CA ILE A 4 -9.12 2.74 -9.51
C ILE A 4 -9.56 1.87 -10.70
N ALA A 5 -10.86 1.55 -10.77
CA ALA A 5 -11.41 0.77 -11.86
C ALA A 5 -11.29 1.49 -13.22
N SER A 6 -11.37 2.83 -13.25
CA SER A 6 -11.14 3.58 -14.49
C SER A 6 -9.70 3.55 -15.00
N CYS A 7 -8.74 3.14 -14.17
CA CYS A 7 -7.34 2.93 -14.57
C CYS A 7 -7.05 1.48 -14.98
N THR A 8 -7.95 0.52 -14.68
CA THR A 8 -7.76 -0.90 -15.01
C THR A 8 -8.31 -1.25 -16.39
N PRO A 9 -7.52 -1.81 -17.32
CA PRO A 9 -7.96 -2.15 -18.67
C PRO A 9 -9.11 -3.16 -18.74
N ALA A 10 -9.16 -4.09 -17.77
CA ALA A 10 -10.19 -5.13 -17.69
C ALA A 10 -11.55 -4.64 -17.14
N ALA A 11 -11.64 -3.40 -16.65
CA ALA A 11 -12.88 -2.89 -16.06
C ALA A 11 -13.83 -2.29 -17.10
N SER A 12 -15.13 -2.41 -16.83
CA SER A 12 -16.18 -1.84 -17.69
C SER A 12 -16.15 -0.32 -17.77
N ASN A 13 -15.49 0.37 -16.83
CA ASN A 13 -15.35 1.83 -16.79
C ASN A 13 -13.93 2.34 -17.15
N PHE A 14 -13.13 1.54 -17.86
CA PHE A 14 -11.79 1.92 -18.31
C PHE A 14 -11.80 3.24 -19.09
N LEU A 15 -10.95 4.19 -18.68
CA LEU A 15 -10.84 5.53 -19.27
C LEU A 15 -12.14 6.35 -19.29
N SER A 16 -12.96 6.18 -18.25
CA SER A 16 -14.09 7.07 -17.95
C SER A 16 -13.55 8.44 -17.53
N LEU A 17 -13.81 9.47 -18.35
CA LEU A 17 -13.36 10.84 -18.07
C LEU A 17 -13.94 11.38 -16.76
N GLN A 18 -15.18 11.02 -16.43
CA GLN A 18 -15.83 11.46 -15.20
C GLN A 18 -15.13 10.89 -13.95
N ASP A 19 -14.80 9.59 -13.97
CA ASP A 19 -14.13 8.93 -12.85
C ASP A 19 -12.67 9.40 -12.72
N LEU A 20 -11.97 9.63 -13.85
CA LEU A 20 -10.59 10.12 -13.86
C LEU A 20 -10.49 11.58 -13.40
N LYS A 21 -11.41 12.46 -13.79
CA LYS A 21 -11.44 13.85 -13.29
C LYS A 21 -11.70 13.89 -11.79
N SER A 22 -12.68 13.10 -11.32
CA SER A 22 -12.95 12.96 -9.88
C SER A 22 -11.73 12.44 -9.12
N PHE A 23 -11.01 11.48 -9.69
CA PHE A 23 -9.80 10.93 -9.09
C PHE A 23 -8.66 11.95 -9.07
N SER A 24 -8.48 12.71 -10.15
CA SER A 24 -7.49 13.78 -10.26
C SER A 24 -7.72 14.90 -9.23
N GLU A 25 -8.98 15.31 -9.05
CA GLU A 25 -9.38 16.32 -8.05
C GLU A 25 -9.05 15.88 -6.62
N ILE A 26 -9.30 14.61 -6.28
CA ILE A 26 -8.97 14.06 -4.96
C ILE A 26 -7.46 14.15 -4.66
N TYR A 27 -6.62 13.96 -5.67
CA TYR A 27 -5.16 13.94 -5.53
C TYR A 27 -4.48 15.26 -5.96
N ASN A 28 -5.25 16.30 -6.25
CA ASN A 28 -4.75 17.63 -6.68
C ASN A 28 -3.80 17.58 -7.90
N ILE A 29 -4.07 16.71 -8.88
CA ILE A 29 -3.27 16.64 -10.11
C ILE A 29 -3.81 17.65 -11.13
N PRO A 30 -2.95 18.47 -11.78
CA PRO A 30 -3.38 19.41 -12.81
C PRO A 30 -3.82 18.65 -14.08
N THR A 31 -5.14 18.63 -14.31
CA THR A 31 -5.77 17.72 -15.28
C THR A 31 -5.94 18.29 -16.70
N GLU A 32 -6.09 19.60 -16.83
CA GLU A 32 -6.47 20.26 -18.09
C GLU A 32 -5.26 20.97 -18.73
N PRO A 33 -4.99 20.80 -20.05
CA PRO A 33 -5.78 20.11 -21.08
C PRO A 33 -5.29 18.68 -21.42
N ASN A 34 -4.31 18.15 -20.68
CA ASN A 34 -3.55 16.97 -21.13
C ASN A 34 -4.34 15.65 -21.00
N LEU A 35 -5.17 15.49 -19.96
CA LEU A 35 -5.83 14.21 -19.69
C LEU A 35 -6.78 13.77 -20.81
N GLU A 36 -7.55 14.69 -21.38
CA GLU A 36 -8.51 14.35 -22.45
C GLU A 36 -7.81 13.89 -23.73
N ILE A 37 -6.68 14.53 -24.04
CA ILE A 37 -5.84 14.18 -25.20
C ILE A 37 -5.21 12.81 -24.97
N GLU A 38 -4.61 12.59 -23.80
CA GLU A 38 -4.01 11.32 -23.38
C GLU A 38 -5.03 10.17 -23.49
N VAL A 39 -6.24 10.35 -22.96
CA VAL A 39 -7.33 9.36 -23.03
C VAL A 39 -7.75 9.09 -24.48
N ARG A 40 -7.83 10.11 -25.33
CA ARG A 40 -8.16 9.95 -26.75
C ARG A 40 -7.10 9.13 -27.48
N LEU A 41 -5.82 9.41 -27.22
CA LEU A 41 -4.70 8.70 -27.82
C LEU A 41 -4.71 7.22 -27.44
N ILE A 42 -4.98 6.89 -26.17
CA ILE A 42 -5.05 5.49 -25.73
C ILE A 42 -6.28 4.78 -26.31
N LYS A 43 -7.43 5.46 -26.43
CA LYS A 43 -8.64 4.89 -27.08
C LYS A 43 -8.46 4.65 -28.58
N ALA A 44 -7.58 5.40 -29.24
CA ALA A 44 -7.27 5.24 -30.66
C ALA A 44 -6.31 4.07 -30.94
N LEU A 45 -5.65 3.52 -29.91
CA LEU A 45 -4.79 2.34 -30.05
C LEU A 45 -5.62 1.06 -30.24
N PRO A 46 -5.11 0.08 -31.00
CA PRO A 46 -5.78 -1.21 -31.14
C PRO A 46 -5.91 -1.91 -29.77
N LYS A 47 -7.12 -2.43 -29.49
CA LYS A 47 -7.42 -3.22 -28.29
C LYS A 47 -6.53 -4.47 -28.30
N GLY A 48 -5.49 -4.49 -27.46
CA GLY A 48 -4.52 -5.59 -27.37
C GLY A 48 -3.09 -5.17 -27.07
N THR A 49 -2.73 -3.89 -27.23
CA THR A 49 -1.38 -3.38 -26.87
C THR A 49 -1.23 -3.15 -25.36
N ILE A 50 -2.35 -2.95 -24.68
CA ILE A 50 -2.43 -2.68 -23.24
C ILE A 50 -2.72 -4.01 -22.55
N GLY A 51 -1.75 -4.55 -21.80
CA GLY A 51 -1.96 -5.81 -21.08
C GLY A 51 -3.12 -5.71 -20.07
N ASP A 52 -3.68 -6.85 -19.68
CA ASP A 52 -4.93 -6.94 -18.90
C ASP A 52 -4.84 -6.34 -17.48
N SER A 53 -3.63 -6.14 -16.95
CA SER A 53 -3.37 -5.66 -15.60
C SER A 53 -3.09 -4.15 -15.53
N LEU A 54 -3.41 -3.55 -14.38
CA LEU A 54 -3.03 -2.17 -14.05
C LEU A 54 -1.51 -1.96 -14.09
N ALA A 55 -0.73 -2.98 -13.70
CA ALA A 55 0.72 -2.93 -13.73
C ALA A 55 1.28 -2.92 -15.16
N SER A 56 0.74 -3.76 -16.06
CA SER A 56 1.11 -3.76 -17.47
C SER A 56 0.73 -2.44 -18.14
N PHE A 57 -0.42 -1.89 -17.79
CA PHE A 57 -0.84 -0.58 -18.28
C PHE A 57 0.10 0.54 -17.82
N ARG A 58 0.45 0.61 -16.52
CA ARG A 58 1.43 1.59 -16.03
C ARG A 58 2.79 1.45 -16.73
N ASN A 59 3.28 0.22 -16.93
CA ASN A 59 4.57 -0.01 -17.61
C ASN A 59 4.54 0.45 -19.08
N TYR A 60 3.40 0.28 -19.75
CA TYR A 60 3.19 0.82 -21.09
C TYR A 60 3.25 2.35 -21.10
N LEU A 61 2.55 3.01 -20.17
CA LEU A 61 2.58 4.47 -20.02
C LEU A 61 3.97 4.99 -19.68
N TYR A 62 4.73 4.24 -18.87
CA TYR A 62 6.11 4.58 -18.53
C TYR A 62 7.03 4.58 -19.77
N SER A 63 6.82 3.63 -20.68
CA SER A 63 7.57 3.55 -21.95
C SER A 63 7.28 4.75 -22.88
N CYS A 64 6.14 5.40 -22.69
CA CYS A 64 5.70 6.58 -23.45
C CYS A 64 5.57 7.83 -22.55
N LYS A 65 6.50 7.98 -21.59
CA LYS A 65 6.51 9.01 -20.54
C LYS A 65 6.20 10.46 -20.97
N PRO A 66 6.70 10.99 -22.12
CA PRO A 66 6.39 12.38 -22.48
C PRO A 66 4.97 12.57 -23.01
N ALA A 67 4.30 11.51 -23.47
CA ALA A 67 2.97 11.60 -24.07
C ALA A 67 1.83 11.36 -23.06
N TYR A 68 2.09 10.68 -21.94
CA TYR A 68 1.05 10.22 -21.00
C TYR A 68 1.39 10.50 -19.52
N HIS A 69 1.87 11.70 -19.22
CA HIS A 69 2.36 12.04 -17.88
C HIS A 69 1.24 11.99 -16.83
N THR A 70 0.10 12.60 -17.13
CA THR A 70 -1.05 12.70 -16.20
C THR A 70 -1.63 11.32 -15.90
N LEU A 71 -1.81 10.52 -16.94
CA LEU A 71 -2.41 9.20 -16.84
C LEU A 71 -1.47 8.20 -16.17
N HIS A 72 -0.16 8.33 -16.39
CA HIS A 72 0.85 7.57 -15.66
C HIS A 72 0.80 7.86 -14.15
N GLU A 73 0.68 9.13 -13.74
CA GLU A 73 0.56 9.50 -12.32
C GLU A 73 -0.70 8.91 -11.68
N LEU A 74 -1.85 9.02 -12.34
CA LEU A 74 -3.10 8.43 -11.84
C LEU A 74 -3.00 6.90 -11.72
N ALA A 75 -2.40 6.23 -12.71
CA ALA A 75 -2.17 4.78 -12.66
C ALA A 75 -1.19 4.39 -11.54
N GLN A 76 -0.17 5.22 -11.27
CA GLN A 76 0.77 5.00 -10.19
C GLN A 76 0.10 5.12 -8.81
N ILE A 77 -0.71 6.16 -8.59
CA ILE A 77 -1.47 6.33 -7.36
C ILE A 77 -2.43 5.15 -7.15
N ALA A 78 -3.14 4.72 -8.21
CA ALA A 78 -4.03 3.57 -8.15
C ALA A 78 -3.31 2.29 -7.70
N LEU A 79 -2.09 2.05 -8.18
CA LEU A 79 -1.26 0.93 -7.74
C LEU A 79 -0.80 1.09 -6.29
N THR A 80 -0.37 2.29 -5.88
CA THR A 80 0.05 2.54 -4.49
C THR A 80 -1.10 2.32 -3.51
N ILE A 81 -2.32 2.72 -3.84
CA ILE A 81 -3.51 2.46 -3.01
C ILE A 81 -3.77 0.95 -2.89
N ALA A 82 -3.66 0.22 -4.00
CA ALA A 82 -3.86 -1.22 -3.99
C ALA A 82 -2.82 -1.93 -3.09
N VAL A 83 -1.55 -1.54 -3.19
CA VAL A 83 -0.47 -2.11 -2.36
C VAL A 83 -0.67 -1.78 -0.88
N THR A 84 -0.91 -0.50 -0.55
CA THR A 84 -1.12 -0.06 0.85
C THR A 84 -2.34 -0.70 1.50
N SER A 85 -3.43 -0.91 0.74
CA SER A 85 -4.60 -1.64 1.23
C SER A 85 -4.24 -3.07 1.63
N VAL A 86 -3.51 -3.79 0.77
CA VAL A 86 -3.09 -5.18 1.06
C VAL A 86 -2.14 -5.25 2.26
N GLU A 87 -1.21 -4.30 2.39
CA GLU A 87 -0.32 -4.22 3.55
C GLU A 87 -1.08 -3.93 4.85
N SER A 88 -2.07 -3.03 4.81
CA SER A 88 -2.92 -2.75 5.96
C SER A 88 -3.74 -3.98 6.37
N GLU A 89 -4.32 -4.72 5.43
CA GLU A 89 -5.06 -5.97 5.69
C GLU A 89 -4.15 -7.03 6.32
N ARG A 90 -2.92 -7.19 5.81
CA ARG A 90 -1.91 -8.09 6.41
C ARG A 90 -1.59 -7.69 7.84
N SER A 91 -1.39 -6.40 8.10
CA SER A 91 -1.09 -5.85 9.43
C SER A 91 -2.24 -6.05 10.42
N PHE A 92 -3.48 -5.75 10.01
CA PHE A 92 -4.67 -6.00 10.83
C PHE A 92 -4.90 -7.50 11.08
N SER A 93 -4.60 -8.36 10.11
CA SER A 93 -4.65 -9.81 10.28
C SER A 93 -3.64 -10.30 11.33
N ALA A 94 -2.40 -9.79 11.29
CA ALA A 94 -1.39 -10.08 12.30
C ALA A 94 -1.85 -9.62 13.70
N LEU A 95 -2.35 -8.39 13.82
CA LEU A 95 -2.89 -7.85 15.08
C LEU A 95 -4.05 -8.71 15.61
N LYS A 96 -4.95 -9.13 14.73
CA LYS A 96 -6.06 -10.03 15.09
C LYS A 96 -5.55 -11.37 15.64
N ARG A 97 -4.50 -11.95 15.05
CA ARG A 97 -3.87 -13.19 15.55
C ARG A 97 -3.25 -12.98 16.93
N ILE A 98 -2.52 -11.89 17.15
CA ILE A 98 -1.93 -11.55 18.46
C ILE A 98 -3.01 -11.42 19.53
N LYS A 99 -4.06 -10.63 19.24
CA LYS A 99 -5.17 -10.38 20.17
C LYS A 99 -5.94 -11.66 20.49
N THR A 100 -6.13 -12.53 19.50
CA THR A 100 -6.83 -13.82 19.67
C THR A 100 -5.98 -14.82 20.46
N CYS A 101 -4.69 -14.95 20.13
CA CYS A 101 -3.76 -15.85 20.80
C CYS A 101 -3.63 -15.52 22.30
N LEU A 102 -3.54 -14.23 22.63
CA LEU A 102 -3.35 -13.80 24.02
C LEU A 102 -4.66 -13.69 24.80
N ARG A 103 -5.83 -13.70 24.13
CA ARG A 103 -7.19 -13.59 24.71
C ARG A 103 -7.28 -12.58 25.86
N SER A 104 -6.51 -11.52 25.79
CA SER A 104 -6.09 -10.73 26.94
C SER A 104 -6.79 -9.38 27.01
N ARG A 105 -7.02 -8.92 28.23
CA ARG A 105 -7.27 -7.50 28.54
C ARG A 105 -5.95 -6.71 28.55
N MET A 106 -5.13 -6.84 27.50
CA MET A 106 -3.88 -6.07 27.40
C MET A 106 -4.18 -4.59 27.13
N ALA A 107 -3.38 -3.72 27.74
CA ALA A 107 -3.39 -2.29 27.43
C ALA A 107 -2.97 -2.05 25.97
N GLU A 108 -3.51 -1.00 25.36
CA GLU A 108 -3.30 -0.66 23.94
C GLU A 108 -1.82 -0.47 23.60
N ASP A 109 -1.04 0.12 24.52
CA ASP A 109 0.39 0.35 24.32
C ASP A 109 1.18 -0.97 24.16
N ARG A 110 0.89 -1.96 25.01
CA ARG A 110 1.54 -3.27 24.94
C ARG A 110 1.10 -4.04 23.70
N LEU A 111 -0.16 -3.91 23.29
CA LEU A 111 -0.67 -4.52 22.06
C LEU A 111 0.02 -3.92 20.82
N SER A 112 0.14 -2.60 20.78
CA SER A 112 0.78 -1.87 19.69
C SER A 112 2.25 -2.27 19.55
N ALA A 113 3.00 -2.30 20.64
CA ALA A 113 4.40 -2.75 20.63
C ALA A 113 4.57 -4.19 20.11
N LEU A 114 3.70 -5.12 20.54
CA LEU A 114 3.75 -6.51 20.08
C LEU A 114 3.36 -6.64 18.60
N ALA A 115 2.39 -5.84 18.15
CA ALA A 115 1.99 -5.79 16.75
C ALA A 115 3.13 -5.27 15.87
N THR A 116 3.82 -4.22 16.29
CA THR A 116 5.01 -3.70 15.58
C THR A 116 6.10 -4.77 15.47
N LEU A 117 6.44 -5.46 16.57
CA LEU A 117 7.43 -6.55 16.54
C LEU A 117 7.01 -7.71 15.61
N SER A 118 5.71 -7.99 15.51
CA SER A 118 5.20 -9.08 14.68
C SER A 118 5.10 -8.71 13.19
N ILE A 119 4.82 -7.44 12.88
CA ILE A 119 4.81 -6.91 11.51
C ILE A 119 6.25 -6.83 11.00
N GLU A 120 7.15 -6.26 11.81
CA GLU A 120 8.58 -6.10 11.51
C GLU A 120 9.40 -7.30 11.97
N ARG A 121 8.88 -8.52 11.75
CA ARG A 121 9.49 -9.74 12.27
C ARG A 121 10.93 -9.93 11.81
N GLU A 122 11.25 -9.59 10.55
CA GLU A 122 12.61 -9.72 10.01
C GLU A 122 13.61 -8.83 10.77
N ILE A 123 13.22 -7.59 11.09
CA ILE A 123 14.02 -6.68 11.91
C ILE A 123 14.09 -7.21 13.33
N ALA A 124 12.98 -7.70 13.89
CA ALA A 124 12.96 -8.25 15.24
C ALA A 124 13.87 -9.49 15.40
N GLU A 125 13.94 -10.35 14.38
CA GLU A 125 14.84 -11.50 14.33
C GLU A 125 16.32 -11.10 14.22
N SER A 126 16.62 -9.91 13.67
CA SER A 126 17.99 -9.38 13.56
C SER A 126 18.51 -8.72 14.85
N LEU A 127 17.64 -8.50 15.83
CA LEU A 127 18.02 -7.89 17.11
C LEU A 127 18.79 -8.87 18.00
N ASP A 128 19.78 -8.35 18.73
CA ASP A 128 20.49 -9.12 19.75
C ASP A 128 19.65 -9.18 21.04
N TYR A 129 18.98 -10.31 21.24
CA TYR A 129 18.16 -10.56 22.42
C TYR A 129 18.96 -10.51 23.72
N GLU A 130 20.24 -10.91 23.72
CA GLU A 130 21.07 -10.91 24.93
C GLU A 130 21.37 -9.48 25.37
N LEU A 131 21.68 -8.59 24.42
CA LEU A 131 21.87 -7.17 24.73
C LEU A 131 20.59 -6.55 25.28
N ILE A 132 19.43 -6.82 24.67
CA ILE A 132 18.14 -6.28 25.11
C ILE A 132 17.78 -6.79 26.51
N ILE A 133 17.99 -8.08 26.79
CA ILE A 133 17.72 -8.68 28.11
C ILE A 133 18.64 -8.07 29.18
N ASN A 134 19.92 -7.90 28.86
CA ASN A 134 20.90 -7.31 29.78
C ASN A 134 20.57 -5.84 30.07
N GLU A 135 20.22 -5.06 29.05
CA GLU A 135 19.81 -3.66 29.21
C GLU A 135 18.52 -3.57 30.04
N PHE A 136 17.50 -4.37 29.72
CA PHE A 136 16.24 -4.42 30.46
C PHE A 136 16.45 -4.79 31.94
N GLY A 137 17.32 -5.77 32.21
CA GLY A 137 17.67 -6.18 33.57
C GLY A 137 18.52 -5.15 34.33
N SER A 138 19.32 -4.35 33.64
CA SER A 138 20.13 -3.28 34.24
C SER A 138 19.30 -2.07 34.66
N ALA A 139 18.14 -1.85 34.02
CA ALA A 139 17.28 -0.70 34.27
C ALA A 139 16.54 -0.75 35.62
N ASP A 140 16.35 -1.94 36.22
CA ASP A 140 15.70 -2.11 37.52
C ASP A 140 16.00 -3.49 38.13
N ILE A 141 16.55 -3.51 39.35
CA ILE A 141 17.00 -4.73 40.05
C ILE A 141 15.86 -5.71 40.33
N ASN A 142 14.61 -5.23 40.44
CA ASN A 142 13.43 -6.05 40.73
C ASN A 142 12.85 -6.76 39.49
N ARG A 143 13.43 -6.55 38.29
CA ARG A 143 12.92 -7.12 37.03
C ARG A 143 13.65 -8.39 36.59
N ARG A 144 14.68 -8.83 37.34
CA ARG A 144 15.41 -10.07 37.10
C ARG A 144 14.75 -11.22 37.87
N ILE A 145 14.02 -12.09 37.16
CA ILE A 145 13.49 -13.33 37.75
C ILE A 145 14.66 -14.33 37.81
N VAL A 146 15.23 -14.50 39.00
CA VAL A 146 16.21 -15.56 39.27
C VAL A 146 15.43 -16.85 39.48
N LEU A 147 15.44 -17.74 38.50
CA LEU A 147 14.92 -19.09 38.67
C LEU A 147 16.00 -19.91 39.39
N SER A 148 15.81 -20.10 40.69
CA SER A 148 16.56 -21.04 41.53
C SER A 148 16.08 -22.47 41.33
#